data_AF-A0A2S2NI60-F1
#
_entry.id   AF-A0A2S2NI60-F1
#
_cell.length_a   1.000
_cell.length_b   1.000
_cell.length_c   1.000
_cell.angle_alpha   90.00
_cell.angle_beta   90.00
_cell.angle_gamma   90.00
#
_symmetry.space_group_name_H-M   'P 1'
#
loop_
_entity.id
_entity.type
_entity.pdbx_description
1 polymer ?
#
loop_
_entity_poly.entity_id
_entity_poly.type
_entity_poly.pdbx_seq_one_letter_code
_entity_poly.pdbx_strand_id
1 'polypeptide(L)'
;MYIARCLRELISLYFPKILVGIKSSDELPLLKFFEEKPDNEIPERALFLELLVSTFLNKRQRTPDSSVAQVLEYINNIIKISRNNKLVILSIIRHSLMRICSVSIFCEETNICKRITNEIINTFINLSVSPSSQSNEEIKNEVMSSLNTFCEEHLAFSSKLVFEFFDHVITISPDFVTCFLPKLVAHIEKVEWKRGIGSDYTLRKGLEKIQKKLGKI
;
A
#
# COMPACT_ATOMS: atom_id res chain seq x y z
N MET A 1 13.34 -15.13 19.80
CA MET A 1 12.85 -15.59 18.48
C MET A 1 14.02 -15.59 17.48
N TYR A 2 14.87 -16.63 17.53
CA TYR A 2 16.11 -16.71 16.73
C TYR A 2 15.84 -16.91 15.23
N ILE A 3 14.87 -17.76 14.89
CA ILE A 3 14.51 -18.10 13.51
C ILE A 3 14.06 -16.88 12.71
N ALA A 4 13.16 -16.06 13.25
CA ALA A 4 12.69 -14.85 12.58
C ALA A 4 13.81 -13.82 12.33
N ARG A 5 14.78 -13.73 13.25
CA ARG A 5 15.96 -12.90 13.07
C ARG A 5 16.85 -13.42 11.94
N CYS A 6 17.14 -14.71 11.92
CA CYS A 6 17.93 -15.33 10.85
C CYS A 6 17.25 -15.19 9.49
N LEU A 7 15.93 -15.36 9.40
CA LEU A 7 15.18 -15.16 8.16
C LEU A 7 15.27 -13.70 7.68
N ARG A 8 15.14 -12.73 8.59
CA ARG A 8 15.31 -11.31 8.25
C ARG A 8 16.71 -11.00 7.73
N GLU A 9 17.75 -11.57 8.34
CA GLU A 9 19.14 -11.42 7.90
C GLU A 9 19.34 -12.01 6.50
N LEU A 10 18.82 -13.21 6.25
CA LEU A 10 18.87 -13.86 4.94
C LEU A 10 18.16 -13.02 3.87
N ILE A 11 16.94 -12.56 4.16
CA ILE A 11 16.17 -11.71 3.25
C ILE A 11 16.92 -10.41 2.96
N SER A 12 17.43 -9.73 3.98
CA SER A 12 18.16 -8.46 3.79
C SER A 12 19.42 -8.62 2.94
N LEU A 13 20.15 -9.73 3.06
CA LEU A 13 21.45 -9.94 2.39
C LEU A 13 21.32 -10.53 0.99
N TYR A 14 20.38 -11.46 0.79
CA TYR A 14 20.31 -12.26 -0.43
C TYR A 14 19.15 -11.87 -1.33
N PHE A 15 18.03 -11.38 -0.79
CA PHE A 15 16.85 -11.10 -1.61
C PHE A 15 17.10 -10.07 -2.72
N PRO A 16 17.77 -8.92 -2.47
CA PRO A 16 18.09 -7.98 -3.54
C PRO A 16 19.04 -8.58 -4.59
N LYS A 17 20.00 -9.41 -4.15
CA LYS A 17 20.96 -10.07 -5.05
C LYS A 17 20.28 -11.09 -5.97
N ILE A 18 19.28 -11.80 -5.45
CA ILE A 18 18.44 -12.70 -6.24
C ILE A 18 17.72 -11.89 -7.32
N LEU A 19 17.13 -10.74 -6.97
CA LEU A 19 16.38 -9.92 -7.93
C LEU A 19 17.25 -9.23 -9.00
N VAL A 20 18.50 -8.85 -8.68
CA VAL A 20 19.45 -8.27 -9.65
C VAL A 20 19.91 -9.26 -10.71
N GLY A 21 20.07 -10.54 -10.34
CA GLY A 21 20.64 -11.57 -11.21
C GLY A 21 19.64 -12.23 -12.17
N ILE A 22 18.36 -11.89 -12.05
CA ILE A 22 17.26 -12.55 -12.77
C ILE A 22 16.94 -11.72 -14.01
N LYS A 23 17.12 -12.31 -15.19
CA LYS A 23 16.64 -11.72 -16.45
C LYS A 23 15.14 -11.85 -16.52
N SER A 24 14.48 -11.00 -17.31
CA SER A 24 13.03 -11.07 -17.54
C SER A 24 12.54 -12.42 -18.11
N SER A 25 13.45 -13.24 -18.64
CA SER A 25 13.21 -14.61 -19.12
C SER A 25 13.31 -15.68 -18.04
N ASP A 26 13.87 -15.37 -16.87
CA ASP A 26 14.16 -16.35 -15.83
C ASP A 26 12.92 -16.49 -14.93
N GLU A 27 12.39 -17.71 -14.84
CA GLU A 27 11.31 -18.03 -13.90
C GLU A 27 11.79 -17.79 -12.47
N LEU A 28 11.31 -16.73 -11.81
CA LEU A 28 11.54 -16.51 -10.39
C LEU A 28 10.88 -17.64 -9.59
N PRO A 29 11.64 -18.54 -8.94
CA PRO A 29 11.03 -19.62 -8.16
C PRO A 29 10.15 -19.09 -7.01
N LEU A 30 10.48 -17.89 -6.52
CA LEU A 30 9.71 -17.18 -5.51
C LEU A 30 8.42 -16.54 -6.06
N LEU A 31 8.26 -16.36 -7.38
CA LEU A 31 6.96 -16.00 -7.96
C LEU A 31 6.03 -17.22 -7.99
N LYS A 32 6.55 -18.40 -8.35
CA LYS A 32 5.79 -19.67 -8.31
C LYS A 32 5.20 -19.97 -6.94
N PHE A 33 5.86 -19.52 -5.88
CA PHE A 33 5.33 -19.62 -4.51
C PHE A 33 3.94 -18.98 -4.34
N PHE A 34 3.60 -17.96 -5.13
CA PHE A 34 2.28 -17.30 -5.14
C PHE A 34 1.32 -17.84 -6.22
N GLU A 35 1.81 -18.67 -7.14
CA GLU A 35 1.01 -19.28 -8.21
C GLU A 35 0.28 -20.57 -7.76
N GLU A 36 0.78 -21.24 -6.70
CA GLU A 36 0.18 -22.49 -6.21
C GLU A 36 -1.28 -22.31 -5.74
N LYS A 37 -2.06 -23.38 -5.92
CA LYS A 37 -3.53 -23.44 -6.01
C LYS A 37 -4.30 -22.50 -5.05
N PRO A 38 -5.39 -21.89 -5.54
CA PRO A 38 -6.16 -20.84 -4.87
C PRO A 38 -6.98 -21.30 -3.64
N ASP A 39 -6.87 -22.57 -3.24
CA ASP A 39 -7.88 -23.18 -2.39
C ASP A 39 -7.63 -22.99 -0.88
N ASN A 40 -6.41 -22.61 -0.47
CA ASN A 40 -6.08 -22.37 0.95
C ASN A 40 -5.26 -21.11 1.17
N GLU A 41 -5.52 -20.43 2.28
CA GLU A 41 -4.61 -19.42 2.83
C GLU A 41 -3.30 -20.12 3.25
N ILE A 42 -2.17 -19.60 2.80
CA ILE A 42 -0.84 -20.14 3.09
C ILE A 42 -0.14 -19.14 4.03
N PRO A 43 -0.09 -19.40 5.34
CA PRO A 43 0.48 -18.47 6.33
C PRO A 43 1.91 -18.04 6.03
N GLU A 44 2.68 -18.90 5.38
CA GLU A 44 4.06 -18.64 4.97
C GLU A 44 4.14 -17.50 3.95
N ARG A 45 3.13 -17.32 3.09
CA ARG A 45 3.03 -16.19 2.15
C ARG A 45 2.86 -14.87 2.89
N ALA A 46 1.96 -14.85 3.88
CA ALA A 46 1.75 -13.69 4.73
C ALA A 46 3.03 -13.30 5.49
N LEU A 47 3.65 -14.27 6.16
CA LEU A 47 4.91 -14.07 6.89
C LEU A 47 6.02 -13.55 5.98
N PHE A 48 6.14 -14.10 4.77
CA PHE A 48 7.14 -13.67 3.80
C PHE A 48 6.92 -12.22 3.36
N LEU A 49 5.68 -11.83 3.03
CA LEU A 49 5.33 -10.46 2.70
C LEU A 49 5.63 -9.50 3.85
N GLU A 50 5.24 -9.85 5.07
CA GLU A 50 5.52 -9.04 6.26
C GLU A 50 7.03 -8.84 6.48
N LEU A 51 7.83 -9.90 6.30
CA LEU A 51 9.29 -9.82 6.41
C LEU A 51 9.89 -8.94 5.32
N LEU A 52 9.47 -9.08 4.06
CA LEU A 52 9.92 -8.23 2.97
C LEU A 52 9.62 -6.76 3.25
N VAL A 53 8.37 -6.47 3.57
CA VAL A 53 7.88 -5.11 3.75
C VAL A 53 8.51 -4.46 4.99
N SER A 54 8.62 -5.18 6.11
CA SER A 54 9.27 -4.65 7.32
C SER A 54 10.78 -4.46 7.19
N THR A 55 11.42 -5.19 6.28
CA THR A 55 12.87 -5.06 6.01
C THR A 55 13.17 -3.91 5.05
N PHE A 56 12.41 -3.79 3.96
CA PHE A 56 12.72 -2.87 2.87
C PHE A 56 11.85 -1.60 2.85
N LEU A 57 10.56 -1.70 3.18
CA LEU A 57 9.60 -0.59 3.01
C LEU A 57 9.34 0.22 4.30
N ASN A 58 10.10 -0.02 5.37
CA ASN A 58 9.85 0.59 6.68
C ASN A 58 10.51 1.98 6.86
N LYS A 59 11.34 2.42 5.91
CA LYS A 59 12.10 3.68 6.03
C LYS A 59 11.37 4.82 5.32
N ARG A 60 11.24 5.97 6.01
CA ARG A 60 10.76 7.23 5.41
C ARG A 60 11.89 7.84 4.58
N GLN A 61 11.92 7.54 3.29
CA GLN A 61 12.99 7.97 2.39
C GLN A 61 12.43 8.68 1.16
N ARG A 62 13.01 9.84 0.83
CA ARG A 62 12.71 10.58 -0.41
C ARG A 62 13.26 9.89 -1.64
N THR A 63 14.46 9.35 -1.50
CA THR A 63 15.20 8.60 -2.51
C THR A 63 15.51 7.20 -1.98
N PRO A 64 14.53 6.28 -2.02
CA PRO A 64 14.78 4.88 -1.66
C PRO A 64 15.88 4.27 -2.51
N ASP A 65 16.62 3.33 -1.94
CA ASP A 65 17.66 2.60 -2.67
C ASP A 65 17.07 1.64 -3.72
N SER A 66 17.93 1.06 -4.56
CA SER A 66 17.52 0.14 -5.62
C SER A 66 16.86 -1.13 -5.09
N SER A 67 17.14 -1.53 -3.84
CA SER A 67 16.53 -2.73 -3.25
C SER A 67 15.04 -2.52 -2.97
N VAL A 68 14.64 -1.31 -2.59
CA VAL A 68 13.22 -0.94 -2.43
C VAL A 68 12.49 -1.04 -3.76
N ALA A 69 13.07 -0.51 -4.84
CA ALA A 69 12.48 -0.59 -6.17
C ALA A 69 12.29 -2.05 -6.62
N GLN A 70 13.30 -2.89 -6.42
CA GLN A 70 13.25 -4.32 -6.75
C GLN A 70 12.16 -5.06 -5.98
N VAL A 71 12.02 -4.80 -4.67
CA VAL A 71 10.99 -5.43 -3.84
C VAL A 71 9.59 -4.98 -4.27
N LEU A 72 9.41 -3.69 -4.56
CA LEU A 72 8.14 -3.17 -5.08
C LEU A 72 7.78 -3.77 -6.43
N GLU A 73 8.76 -3.92 -7.34
CA GLU A 73 8.55 -4.53 -8.65
C GLU A 73 8.23 -6.02 -8.55
N TYR A 74 8.89 -6.73 -7.63
CA TYR A 74 8.55 -8.10 -7.29
C TYR A 74 7.10 -8.23 -6.78
N ILE A 75 6.68 -7.38 -5.84
CA ILE A 75 5.28 -7.36 -5.35
C ILE A 75 4.31 -7.05 -6.52
N ASN A 76 4.64 -6.08 -7.37
CA ASN A 76 3.83 -5.73 -8.54
C ASN A 76 3.68 -6.92 -9.50
N ASN A 77 4.75 -7.69 -9.71
CA ASN A 77 4.73 -8.89 -10.54
C ASN A 77 3.84 -9.98 -9.95
N ILE A 78 3.87 -10.19 -8.62
CA ILE A 78 2.94 -11.11 -7.95
C ILE A 78 1.48 -10.68 -8.21
N ILE A 79 1.18 -9.39 -8.07
CA ILE A 79 -0.18 -8.86 -8.31
C ILE A 79 -0.63 -9.13 -9.75
N LYS A 80 0.25 -8.90 -10.73
CA LYS A 80 -0.04 -9.10 -12.16
C LYS A 80 -0.34 -10.56 -12.49
N ILE A 81 0.47 -11.49 -11.98
CA ILE A 81 0.30 -12.93 -12.22
C ILE A 81 -0.89 -13.48 -11.44
N SER A 82 -1.11 -12.99 -10.21
CA SER A 82 -2.14 -13.47 -9.29
C SER A 82 -3.45 -12.69 -9.39
N ARG A 83 -3.70 -11.96 -10.48
CA ARG A 83 -4.85 -11.04 -10.61
C ARG A 83 -6.20 -11.73 -10.40
N ASN A 84 -6.29 -13.02 -10.73
CA ASN A 84 -7.49 -13.84 -10.55
C ASN A 84 -7.50 -14.65 -9.25
N ASN A 85 -6.41 -14.62 -8.46
CA ASN A 85 -6.31 -15.31 -7.18
C ASN A 85 -6.63 -14.35 -6.04
N LYS A 86 -7.90 -14.31 -5.64
CA LYS A 86 -8.42 -13.43 -4.59
C LYS A 86 -7.64 -13.54 -3.28
N LEU A 87 -7.31 -14.75 -2.82
CA LEU A 87 -6.61 -14.95 -1.54
C LEU A 87 -5.22 -14.32 -1.55
N VAL A 88 -4.50 -14.44 -2.67
CA VAL A 88 -3.19 -13.79 -2.83
C VAL A 88 -3.32 -12.27 -2.83
N ILE A 89 -4.29 -11.73 -3.57
CA ILE A 89 -4.53 -10.27 -3.60
C ILE A 89 -4.89 -9.73 -2.21
N LEU A 90 -5.80 -10.40 -1.49
CA LEU A 90 -6.16 -10.02 -0.12
C LEU A 90 -4.95 -10.07 0.82
N SER A 91 -4.12 -11.11 0.72
CA SER A 91 -2.89 -11.23 1.52
C SER A 91 -1.93 -10.07 1.25
N ILE A 92 -1.69 -9.72 -0.03
CA ILE A 92 -0.82 -8.58 -0.37
C ILE A 92 -1.39 -7.27 0.18
N ILE A 93 -2.70 -7.05 0.09
CA ILE A 93 -3.34 -5.85 0.63
C ILE A 93 -3.12 -5.78 2.15
N ARG A 94 -3.47 -6.85 2.88
CA ARG A 94 -3.37 -6.93 4.34
C ARG A 94 -1.97 -6.67 4.87
N HIS A 95 -0.96 -7.28 4.23
CA HIS A 95 0.41 -7.29 4.77
C HIS A 95 1.33 -6.22 4.17
N SER A 96 0.96 -5.63 3.02
CA SER A 96 1.88 -4.74 2.28
C SER A 96 1.31 -3.35 1.97
N LEU A 97 -0.01 -3.20 1.75
CA LEU A 97 -0.56 -1.98 1.15
C LEU A 97 -0.26 -0.72 1.95
N MET A 98 -0.43 -0.75 3.28
CA MET A 98 -0.17 0.43 4.11
C MET A 98 1.26 0.95 3.93
N ARG A 99 2.25 0.05 3.91
CA ARG A 99 3.67 0.40 3.76
C ARG A 99 4.01 0.83 2.34
N ILE A 100 3.35 0.25 1.34
CA ILE A 100 3.44 0.72 -0.06
C ILE A 100 2.91 2.16 -0.18
N CYS A 101 1.78 2.48 0.47
CA CYS A 101 1.27 3.85 0.56
C CYS A 101 2.25 4.77 1.29
N SER A 102 2.87 4.31 2.38
CA SER A 102 3.92 5.07 3.08
C SER A 102 5.08 5.41 2.14
N VAL A 103 5.58 4.45 1.37
CA VAL A 103 6.65 4.71 0.38
C VAL A 103 6.17 5.72 -0.66
N SER A 104 4.96 5.57 -1.20
CA SER A 104 4.40 6.51 -2.19
C SER A 104 4.40 7.95 -1.67
N ILE A 105 4.01 8.20 -0.41
CA ILE A 105 3.92 9.58 0.10
C ILE A 105 5.26 10.23 0.42
N PHE A 106 6.29 9.45 0.75
CA PHE A 106 7.61 10.01 1.07
C PHE A 106 8.54 10.11 -0.14
N CYS A 107 8.31 9.29 -1.16
CA CYS A 107 9.16 9.22 -2.33
C CYS A 107 8.93 10.40 -3.29
N GLU A 108 10.01 10.92 -3.87
CA GLU A 108 9.96 12.01 -4.84
C GLU A 108 9.31 11.57 -6.17
N GLU A 109 8.62 12.50 -6.86
CA GLU A 109 7.86 12.22 -8.08
C GLU A 109 8.70 11.64 -9.22
N THR A 110 9.99 11.97 -9.29
CA THR A 110 10.92 11.47 -10.32
C THR A 110 11.46 10.07 -10.04
N ASN A 111 11.26 9.55 -8.83
CA ASN A 111 11.83 8.27 -8.42
C ASN A 111 10.99 7.09 -8.94
N ILE A 112 11.66 6.03 -9.39
CA ILE A 112 11.00 4.82 -9.91
C ILE A 112 10.05 4.16 -8.89
N CYS A 113 10.36 4.21 -7.59
CA CYS A 113 9.51 3.66 -6.54
C CYS A 113 8.15 4.36 -6.47
N LYS A 114 8.10 5.67 -6.73
CA LYS A 114 6.84 6.43 -6.80
C LYS A 114 5.96 5.92 -7.95
N ARG A 115 6.55 5.70 -9.13
CA ARG A 115 5.84 5.13 -10.27
C ARG A 115 5.28 3.74 -9.97
N ILE A 116 6.10 2.85 -9.40
CA ILE A 116 5.68 1.48 -9.09
C ILE A 116 4.60 1.46 -8.02
N THR A 117 4.75 2.24 -6.94
CA THR A 117 3.74 2.31 -5.87
C THR A 117 2.41 2.85 -6.38
N ASN A 118 2.42 3.88 -7.23
CA ASN A 118 1.19 4.41 -7.85
C ASN A 118 0.52 3.37 -8.76
N GLU A 119 1.28 2.56 -9.51
CA GLU A 119 0.74 1.47 -10.32
C GLU A 119 0.05 0.40 -9.46
N ILE A 120 0.67 0.01 -8.35
CA ILE A 120 0.12 -0.94 -7.39
C ILE A 120 -1.18 -0.38 -6.75
N ILE A 121 -1.14 0.86 -6.26
CA ILE A 121 -2.29 1.53 -5.65
C ILE A 121 -3.44 1.61 -6.66
N ASN A 122 -3.16 2.06 -7.88
CA ASN A 122 -4.15 2.12 -8.96
C ASN A 122 -4.77 0.74 -9.23
N THR A 123 -3.96 -0.32 -9.24
CA THR A 123 -4.45 -1.69 -9.41
C THR A 123 -5.42 -2.09 -8.30
N PHE A 124 -5.08 -1.86 -7.03
CA PHE A 124 -5.97 -2.21 -5.92
C PHE A 124 -7.25 -1.38 -5.86
N ILE A 125 -7.18 -0.07 -6.14
CA ILE A 125 -8.37 0.77 -6.24
C ILE A 125 -9.27 0.26 -7.36
N ASN A 126 -8.75 -0.02 -8.55
CA ASN A 126 -9.55 -0.54 -9.67
C ASN A 126 -10.18 -1.90 -9.38
N LEU A 127 -9.45 -2.80 -8.70
CA LEU A 127 -10.01 -4.07 -8.24
C LEU A 127 -11.15 -3.87 -7.23
N SER A 128 -11.04 -2.87 -6.35
CA SER A 128 -12.04 -2.58 -5.33
C SER A 128 -13.35 -1.97 -5.84
N VAL A 129 -13.32 -1.32 -7.01
CA VAL A 129 -14.50 -0.65 -7.60
C VAL A 129 -15.09 -1.40 -8.79
N SER A 130 -14.48 -2.52 -9.20
CA SER A 130 -14.96 -3.27 -10.35
C SER A 130 -16.35 -3.88 -10.07
N PRO A 131 -17.35 -3.70 -10.95
CA PRO A 131 -18.74 -4.11 -10.70
C PRO A 131 -18.98 -5.63 -10.67
N SER A 132 -17.94 -6.47 -10.81
CA SER A 132 -18.06 -7.92 -10.93
C SER A 132 -17.88 -8.64 -9.58
N SER A 133 -18.99 -9.05 -8.98
CA SER A 133 -19.11 -10.07 -7.92
C SER A 133 -18.75 -9.70 -6.47
N GLN A 134 -19.30 -10.50 -5.54
CA GLN A 134 -19.14 -10.39 -4.08
C GLN A 134 -17.68 -10.42 -3.62
N SER A 135 -16.75 -10.94 -4.43
CA SER A 135 -15.32 -10.95 -4.12
C SER A 135 -14.70 -9.56 -4.03
N ASN A 136 -15.25 -8.58 -4.75
CA ASN A 136 -14.66 -7.23 -4.82
C ASN A 136 -14.98 -6.40 -3.59
N GLU A 137 -16.08 -6.71 -2.89
CA GLU A 137 -16.41 -6.06 -1.61
C GLU A 137 -15.41 -6.43 -0.51
N GLU A 138 -14.94 -7.68 -0.46
CA GLU A 138 -13.86 -8.05 0.47
C GLU A 138 -12.56 -7.31 0.15
N ILE A 139 -12.18 -7.22 -1.13
CA ILE A 139 -10.99 -6.47 -1.56
C ILE A 139 -11.14 -4.99 -1.15
N LYS A 140 -12.30 -4.39 -1.42
CA LYS A 140 -12.60 -3.00 -1.04
C LYS A 140 -12.51 -2.79 0.46
N ASN A 141 -13.06 -3.70 1.25
CA ASN A 141 -12.99 -3.63 2.72
C ASN A 141 -11.54 -3.70 3.21
N GLU A 142 -10.72 -4.57 2.64
CA GLU A 142 -9.29 -4.65 3.01
C GLU A 142 -8.52 -3.41 2.57
N VAL A 143 -8.75 -2.89 1.36
CA VAL A 143 -8.12 -1.62 0.93
C VAL A 143 -8.53 -0.48 1.86
N MET A 144 -9.81 -0.36 2.21
CA MET A 144 -10.28 0.63 3.17
C MET A 144 -9.68 0.43 4.56
N SER A 145 -9.47 -0.81 5.00
CA SER A 145 -8.82 -1.15 6.27
C SER A 145 -7.35 -0.70 6.26
N SER A 146 -6.60 -1.02 5.19
CA SER A 146 -5.22 -0.57 5.04
C SER A 146 -5.09 0.96 4.99
N LEU A 147 -6.00 1.65 4.30
CA LEU A 147 -6.03 3.12 4.28
C LEU A 147 -6.42 3.74 5.62
N ASN A 148 -7.25 3.05 6.39
CA ASN A 148 -7.57 3.45 7.77
C ASN A 148 -6.28 3.44 8.62
N THR A 149 -5.54 2.33 8.62
CA THR A 149 -4.25 2.21 9.32
C THR A 149 -3.22 3.23 8.83
N PHE A 150 -3.17 3.47 7.51
CA PHE A 150 -2.31 4.49 6.91
C PHE A 150 -2.61 5.91 7.45
N CYS A 151 -3.89 6.28 7.59
CA CYS A 151 -4.28 7.56 8.17
C CYS A 151 -3.89 7.64 9.65
N GLU A 152 -4.07 6.56 10.42
CA GLU A 152 -3.69 6.52 11.83
C GLU A 152 -2.19 6.75 12.05
N GLU A 153 -1.35 6.22 11.17
CA GLU A 153 0.11 6.33 11.28
C GLU A 153 0.65 7.68 10.77
N HIS A 154 0.08 8.23 9.69
CA HIS A 154 0.70 9.35 8.97
C HIS A 154 -0.03 10.68 9.08
N LEU A 155 -1.34 10.72 9.29
CA LEU A 155 -2.10 11.97 9.24
C LEU A 155 -1.62 12.98 10.30
N ALA A 156 -1.27 12.50 11.49
CA ALA A 156 -0.82 13.33 12.61
C ALA A 156 0.55 13.98 12.39
N PHE A 157 1.37 13.52 11.45
CA PHE A 157 2.74 14.01 11.27
C PHE A 157 3.05 14.45 9.84
N SER A 158 2.23 14.04 8.88
CA SER A 158 2.47 14.20 7.45
C SER A 158 1.17 14.52 6.71
N SER A 159 0.27 15.29 7.33
CA SER A 159 -1.07 15.61 6.82
C SER A 159 -1.07 16.10 5.37
N LYS A 160 -0.15 17.02 5.02
CA LYS A 160 -0.01 17.51 3.63
C LYS A 160 0.21 16.37 2.63
N LEU A 161 1.12 15.45 2.92
CA LEU A 161 1.43 14.31 2.05
C LEU A 161 0.27 13.31 1.99
N VAL A 162 -0.46 13.13 3.11
CA VAL A 162 -1.67 12.30 3.14
C VAL A 162 -2.78 12.90 2.27
N PHE A 163 -2.98 14.23 2.29
CA PHE A 163 -3.95 14.87 1.40
C PHE A 163 -3.52 14.85 -0.07
N GLU A 164 -2.23 15.01 -0.37
CA GLU A 164 -1.69 14.82 -1.74
C GLU A 164 -1.88 13.38 -2.23
N PHE A 165 -1.77 12.39 -1.34
CA PHE A 165 -2.12 11.01 -1.64
C PHE A 165 -3.59 10.85 -2.00
N PHE A 166 -4.52 11.37 -1.18
CA PHE A 166 -5.94 11.29 -1.51
C PHE A 166 -6.29 12.09 -2.78
N ASP A 167 -5.61 13.20 -3.06
CA ASP A 167 -5.71 13.90 -4.33
C ASP A 167 -5.39 13.00 -5.53
N HIS A 168 -4.37 12.16 -5.41
CA HIS A 168 -4.04 11.16 -6.43
C HIS A 168 -5.10 10.05 -6.50
N VAL A 169 -5.58 9.52 -5.37
CA VAL A 169 -6.62 8.49 -5.36
C VAL A 169 -7.93 8.98 -5.98
N ILE A 170 -8.28 10.26 -5.79
CA ILE A 170 -9.43 10.88 -6.48
C ILE A 170 -9.28 10.80 -7.99
N THR A 171 -8.07 10.95 -8.54
CA THR A 171 -7.85 10.85 -10.00
C THR A 171 -8.03 9.43 -10.53
N ILE A 172 -7.95 8.42 -9.65
CA ILE A 172 -8.19 7.01 -9.98
C ILE A 172 -9.69 6.69 -9.83
N SER A 173 -10.26 6.98 -8.65
CA SER A 173 -11.68 6.74 -8.36
C SER A 173 -12.21 7.74 -7.32
N PRO A 174 -12.95 8.78 -7.77
CA PRO A 174 -13.64 9.71 -6.87
C PRO A 174 -14.66 9.01 -5.96
N ASP A 175 -15.35 7.99 -6.48
CA ASP A 175 -16.36 7.22 -5.74
C ASP A 175 -15.75 6.45 -4.57
N PHE A 176 -14.58 5.85 -4.78
CA PHE A 176 -13.85 5.18 -3.71
C PHE A 176 -13.50 6.14 -2.58
N VAL A 177 -12.96 7.32 -2.91
CA VAL A 177 -12.63 8.34 -1.90
C VAL A 177 -13.88 8.89 -1.22
N THR A 178 -14.98 9.04 -1.96
CA THR A 178 -16.29 9.41 -1.38
C THR A 178 -16.74 8.42 -0.33
N CYS A 179 -16.57 7.11 -0.57
CA CYS A 179 -16.89 6.07 0.41
C CYS A 179 -15.97 6.11 1.64
N PHE A 180 -14.70 6.49 1.47
CA PHE A 180 -13.73 6.59 2.56
C PHE A 180 -13.84 7.90 3.36
N LEU A 181 -14.44 8.95 2.79
CA LEU A 181 -14.50 10.29 3.37
C LEU A 181 -14.99 10.34 4.83
N PRO A 182 -16.04 9.59 5.25
CA PRO A 182 -16.44 9.58 6.66
C PRO A 182 -15.34 9.11 7.62
N LYS A 183 -14.54 8.11 7.21
CA LYS A 183 -13.39 7.63 8.00
C LYS A 183 -12.28 8.67 8.05
N LEU A 184 -12.02 9.36 6.94
CA LEU A 184 -11.03 10.44 6.89
C LEU A 184 -11.41 11.60 7.83
N VAL A 185 -12.68 11.99 7.86
CA VAL A 185 -13.19 13.02 8.79
C VAL A 185 -12.97 12.59 10.25
N ALA A 186 -13.33 11.35 10.60
CA ALA A 186 -13.11 10.83 11.95
C ALA A 186 -11.63 10.82 12.35
N HIS A 187 -10.71 10.50 11.42
CA HIS A 187 -9.27 10.59 11.67
C HIS A 187 -8.81 12.02 11.90
N ILE A 188 -9.31 12.98 11.13
CA ILE A 188 -8.98 14.40 11.31
C ILE A 188 -9.41 14.88 12.69
N GLU A 189 -10.66 14.60 13.10
CA GLU A 189 -11.18 14.97 14.42
C GLU A 189 -10.34 14.35 15.54
N LYS A 190 -9.97 13.07 15.40
CA LYS A 190 -9.08 12.38 16.35
C LYS A 190 -7.70 13.03 16.44
N VAL A 191 -7.12 13.47 15.32
CA VAL A 191 -5.83 14.17 15.30
C VAL A 191 -5.94 15.56 15.93
N GLU A 192 -6.98 16.32 15.63
CA GLU A 192 -7.23 17.63 16.22
C GLU A 192 -7.40 17.55 17.73
N TRP A 193 -8.19 16.58 18.19
CA TRP A 193 -8.39 16.31 19.61
C TRP A 193 -7.06 15.98 20.31
N LYS A 194 -6.24 15.10 19.72
CA LYS A 194 -4.91 14.75 20.26
C LYS A 194 -3.94 15.93 20.30
N ARG A 195 -4.05 16.87 19.35
CA ARG A 195 -3.22 18.09 19.33
C ARG A 195 -3.70 19.14 20.33
N GLY A 196 -4.95 19.07 20.79
CA GLY A 196 -5.54 20.01 21.74
C GLY A 196 -5.86 21.39 21.13
N ILE A 197 -5.89 21.51 19.80
CA ILE A 197 -5.98 22.81 19.09
C ILE A 197 -7.43 23.19 18.75
N GLY A 198 -8.41 22.33 19.00
CA GLY A 198 -9.83 22.57 18.70
C GLY A 198 -10.15 22.50 17.20
N SER A 199 -9.47 23.32 16.39
CA SER A 199 -9.56 23.31 14.92
C SER A 199 -8.19 23.53 14.28
N ASP A 200 -7.66 22.51 13.61
CA ASP A 200 -6.37 22.59 12.93
C ASP A 200 -6.58 23.09 11.50
N TYR A 201 -6.10 24.32 11.23
CA TYR A 201 -6.26 24.96 9.93
C TYR A 201 -5.73 24.10 8.76
N THR A 202 -4.64 23.37 8.95
CA THR A 202 -4.04 22.54 7.89
C THR A 202 -4.90 21.34 7.58
N LEU A 203 -5.42 20.66 8.60
CA LEU A 203 -6.32 19.52 8.43
C LEU A 203 -7.66 19.94 7.80
N ARG A 204 -8.24 21.03 8.29
CA ARG A 204 -9.52 21.55 7.78
C ARG A 204 -9.42 22.02 6.33
N LYS A 205 -8.36 22.75 5.98
CA LYS A 205 -8.11 23.17 4.58
C LYS A 205 -7.83 21.99 3.65
N GLY A 206 -7.12 20.97 4.14
CA GLY A 206 -6.89 19.73 3.39
C GLY A 206 -8.19 18.98 3.11
N LEU A 207 -9.05 18.83 4.12
CA LEU A 207 -10.38 18.24 3.99
C LEU A 207 -11.27 19.03 3.01
N GLU A 208 -11.31 20.35 3.15
CA GLU A 208 -12.08 21.22 2.26
C GLU A 208 -11.66 21.04 0.79
N LYS A 209 -10.35 20.96 0.52
CA LYS A 209 -9.82 20.70 -0.84
C LYS A 209 -10.32 19.37 -1.40
N ILE A 210 -10.29 18.31 -0.59
CA ILE A 210 -10.80 16.98 -0.97
C ILE A 210 -12.30 17.05 -1.25
N GLN A 211 -13.08 17.67 -0.37
CA GLN A 211 -14.54 17.78 -0.53
C GLN A 211 -14.93 18.58 -1.77
N LYS A 212 -14.23 19.69 -2.08
CA LYS A 212 -14.43 20.45 -3.32
C LYS A 212 -14.18 19.61 -4.57
N LYS A 213 -13.08 18.84 -4.60
CA LYS A 213 -12.77 17.95 -5.73
C LYS A 213 -13.80 16.83 -5.93
N LEU A 214 -14.46 16.42 -4.85
CA LEU A 214 -15.55 15.45 -4.88
C LEU A 214 -16.92 16.08 -5.14
N GLY A 215 -17.02 17.40 -5.32
CA GLY A 215 -18.29 18.11 -5.51
C GLY A 215 -19.23 18.03 -4.32
N LYS A 216 -18.70 17.92 -3.09
CA LYS A 216 -19.49 17.83 -1.85
C LYS A 216 -19.76 19.18 -1.18
N ILE A 217 -19.01 20.21 -1.58
CA ILE A 217 -19.14 21.62 -1.19
C ILE A 217 -18.72 22.52 -2.34
#